data_AF-A0A528N6S8-F1
#
_entry.id   AF-A0A528N6S8-F1
#
_cell.length_a   1.000
_cell.length_b   1.000
_cell.length_c   1.000
_cell.angle_alpha   90.00
_cell.angle_beta   90.00
_cell.angle_gamma   90.00
#
_symmetry.space_group_name_H-M   'P 1'
#
loop_
_entity.id
_entity.type
_entity.pdbx_description
1 polymer ?
#
loop_
_entity_poly.entity_id
_entity_poly.type
_entity_poly.pdbx_seq_one_letter_code
_entity_poly.pdbx_strand_id
1 'polypeptide(L)' 'LLFSAEHAVDRTQLRQWCAERLAAHQMPTEIVQVERIPRQANGKISRRDVAVRYGTGEFAPVRTEAA' A
#
# COMPACT_ATOMS: atom_id res chain seq x y z
N LEU A 1 0.29 -4.43 -0.30
CA LEU A 1 0.74 -3.50 0.76
C LEU A 1 0.09 -2.15 0.48
N LEU A 2 -0.82 -1.73 1.35
CA LEU A 2 -1.39 -0.37 1.32
C LEU A 2 -0.66 0.46 2.38
N PHE A 3 -0.11 1.60 2.00
CA PHE A 3 0.65 2.46 2.91
C PHE A 3 0.39 3.95 2.64
N SER A 4 0.68 4.79 3.62
CA SER A 4 0.64 6.25 3.49
C SER A 4 1.98 6.84 3.92
N ALA A 5 2.42 7.89 3.23
CA ALA A 5 3.63 8.65 3.53
C ALA A 5 3.42 10.11 3.10
N GLU A 6 4.13 11.04 3.74
CA GLU A 6 4.03 12.48 3.44
C GLU A 6 4.56 12.84 2.05
N HIS A 7 5.47 12.02 1.51
CA HIS A 7 6.07 12.19 0.20
C HIS A 7 5.90 10.94 -0.65
N ALA A 8 6.01 11.09 -1.97
CA ALA A 8 6.02 9.96 -2.89
C ALA A 8 7.20 9.03 -2.56
N VAL A 9 6.92 7.74 -2.44
CA VAL A 9 7.93 6.70 -2.21
C VAL A 9 8.14 5.92 -3.49
N ASP A 10 9.40 5.78 -3.91
CA ASP A 10 9.76 4.94 -5.05
C ASP A 10 9.38 3.48 -4.77
N ARG A 11 8.54 2.92 -5.64
CA ARG A 11 8.01 1.56 -5.49
C ARG A 11 9.10 0.50 -5.65
N THR A 12 10.09 0.73 -6.50
CA THR A 12 11.22 -0.18 -6.72
C THR A 12 12.11 -0.22 -5.48
N GLN A 13 12.46 0.94 -4.92
CA GLN A 13 13.26 1.01 -3.70
C GLN A 13 12.55 0.36 -2.51
N LEU A 14 11.26 0.62 -2.33
CA LEU A 14 10.47 0.00 -1.26
C LEU A 14 10.39 -1.53 -1.43
N ARG A 15 10.22 -2.01 -2.67
CA ARG A 15 10.20 -3.45 -2.96
C ARG A 15 11.55 -4.10 -2.66
N GLN A 16 12.67 -3.46 -2.98
CA GLN A 16 14.01 -3.94 -2.62
C GLN A 16 14.20 -3.99 -1.10
N TRP A 17 13.81 -2.92 -0.39
CA TRP A 17 13.87 -2.88 1.06
C TRP A 17 13.09 -4.02 1.73
N CYS A 18 11.91 -4.36 1.19
CA CYS A 18 11.12 -5.51 1.62
C CYS A 18 11.85 -6.84 1.34
N ALA A 19 12.45 -7.01 0.16
CA ALA A 19 13.12 -8.25 -0.24
C ALA A 19 14.32 -8.58 0.65
N GLU A 20 15.01 -7.58 1.19
CA GLU A 20 16.11 -7.75 2.14
C GLU A 20 15.65 -8.20 3.54
N ARG A 21 14.37 -8.00 3.89
CA ARG A 21 13.85 -8.14 5.27
C ARG A 21 12.73 -9.15 5.43
N LEU A 22 12.10 -9.55 4.33
CA LEU A 22 10.95 -10.44 4.31
C LEU A 22 11.30 -11.72 3.56
N ALA A 23 10.75 -12.84 4.01
CA ALA A 23 10.81 -14.07 3.25
C ALA A 23 10.01 -13.92 1.94
N ALA A 24 10.34 -14.71 0.91
CA ALA A 24 9.70 -14.64 -0.40
C ALA A 24 8.16 -14.74 -0.34
N HIS A 25 7.60 -15.57 0.55
CA HIS A 25 6.15 -15.73 0.71
C HIS A 25 5.47 -14.55 1.42
N GLN A 26 6.24 -13.65 2.04
CA GLN A 26 5.75 -12.42 2.67
C GLN A 26 5.87 -11.22 1.74
N MET A 27 6.51 -11.39 0.57
CA MET A 27 6.70 -10.29 -0.36
C MET A 27 5.35 -9.76 -0.86
N PRO A 28 5.09 -8.44 -0.75
CA PRO A 28 3.90 -7.85 -1.31
C PRO A 28 3.87 -8.04 -2.83
N THR A 29 2.78 -8.61 -3.33
CA THR A 29 2.48 -8.67 -4.77
C THR A 29 2.20 -7.29 -5.33
N GLU A 30 1.55 -6.44 -4.53
CA GLU A 30 1.25 -5.06 -4.87
C GLU A 30 1.69 -4.10 -3.77
N ILE A 31 2.09 -2.90 -4.18
CA ILE A 31 2.46 -1.81 -3.31
C ILE A 31 1.76 -0.55 -3.83
N VAL A 32 0.86 -0.02 -3.00
CA VAL A 32 -0.02 1.11 -3.31
C VAL A 32 0.13 2.17 -2.23
N GLN A 33 0.58 3.35 -2.64
CA GLN A 33 0.59 4.53 -1.79
C GLN A 33 -0.77 5.23 -1.85
N VAL A 34 -1.33 5.56 -0.69
CA VAL A 34 -2.53 6.38 -0.55
C VAL A 34 -2.25 7.57 0.35
N GLU A 35 -3.03 8.63 0.20
CA GLU A 35 -2.96 9.79 1.08
C GLU A 35 -3.24 9.40 2.54
N ARG A 36 -4.28 8.58 2.76
CA ARG A 36 -4.66 8.12 4.09
C ARG A 36 -5.27 6.73 4.05
N ILE A 37 -4.88 5.89 5.00
CA ILE A 37 -5.50 4.57 5.20
C ILE A 37 -6.89 4.75 5.83
N PRO A 38 -7.98 4.21 5.23
CA PRO A 38 -9.31 4.26 5.81
C PRO A 38 -9.36 3.58 7.18
N ARG A 39 -10.01 4.25 8.14
CA ARG A 39 -10.21 3.76 9.50
C ARG A 39 -11.69 3.77 9.83
N GLN A 40 -12.12 2.82 10.65
CA GLN A 40 -13.47 2.78 11.22
C GLN A 40 -13.63 3.88 12.28
N ALA A 41 -14.86 4.14 12.73
CA ALA A 41 -15.16 5.19 13.71
C ALA A 41 -14.37 5.05 15.03
N ASN A 42 -14.00 3.82 15.40
CA ASN A 42 -13.15 3.53 16.57
C ASN A 42 -11.64 3.65 16.28
N GLY A 43 -11.25 4.17 15.12
CA GLY A 43 -9.86 4.34 14.68
C GLY A 43 -9.16 3.08 14.15
N LYS A 44 -9.80 1.90 14.23
CA LYS A 44 -9.22 0.64 13.77
C LYS A 44 -9.29 0.51 12.24
N ILE A 45 -8.37 -0.28 11.69
CA ILE A 45 -8.39 -0.65 10.28
C ILE A 45 -9.13 -1.98 10.15
N SER A 46 -10.15 -2.01 9.29
CA SER A 46 -10.78 -3.25 8.86
C SER A 46 -10.11 -3.77 7.60
N ARG A 47 -9.43 -4.92 7.72
CA ARG A 47 -8.79 -5.57 6.56
C ARG A 47 -9.82 -5.97 5.49
N ARG A 48 -11.04 -6.32 5.90
CA ARG A 48 -12.13 -6.67 4.99
C ARG A 48 -12.59 -5.44 4.20
N ASP A 49 -12.85 -4.32 4.88
CA ASP A 49 -13.35 -3.11 4.22
C ASP A 49 -12.30 -2.56 3.25
N VAL A 50 -11.02 -2.59 3.65
CA VAL A 50 -9.90 -2.25 2.76
C VAL A 50 -9.86 -3.17 1.54
N ALA A 51 -10.04 -4.49 1.70
CA ALA A 51 -10.04 -5.42 0.57
C ALA A 51 -11.20 -5.16 -0.42
N VAL A 52 -12.40 -4.84 0.09
CA VAL A 52 -13.55 -4.49 -0.77
C VAL A 52 -13.27 -3.22 -1.56
N ARG A 53 -12.81 -2.15 -0.89
CA ARG A 53 -12.49 -0.87 -1.52
C ARG A 53 -11.36 -0.96 -2.55
N TYR A 54 -10.37 -1.80 -2.25
CA TYR A 54 -9.32 -2.13 -3.21
C TYR A 54 -9.92 -2.83 -4.45
N GLY A 55 -10.81 -3.81 -4.26
CA GLY A 55 -11.50 -4.49 -5.36
C GLY A 55 -12.40 -3.60 -6.21
N THR A 56 -12.91 -2.50 -5.65
CA THR A 56 -13.68 -1.48 -6.40
C THR A 56 -12.80 -0.42 -7.06
N GLY A 57 -11.47 -0.51 -6.94
CA GLY A 57 -10.53 0.44 -7.54
C GLY A 57 -10.38 1.77 -6.80
N GLU A 58 -10.85 1.86 -5.54
CA GLU A 58 -10.78 3.11 -4.75
C GLU A 58 -9.33 3.56 -4.50
N PHE A 59 -8.40 2.60 -4.41
CA PHE A 59 -6.98 2.86 -4.21
C PHE A 59 -6.20 2.74 -5.52
N ALA A 60 -6.71 3.34 -6.60
CA ALA A 60 -5.99 3.38 -7.86
C ALA A 60 -4.55 3.88 -7.59
N PRO A 61 -3.51 3.16 -8.06
CA PRO A 61 -2.15 3.55 -7.79
C PRO A 61 -1.94 4.96 -8.33
N VAL A 62 -1.48 5.87 -7.47
CA VAL A 62 -0.90 7.13 -7.95
C VAL A 62 0.15 6.72 -8.96
N ARG A 63 0.01 7.17 -10.21
CA ARG A 63 1.01 6.92 -11.25
C ARG A 63 2.33 7.48 -10.71
N THR A 64 3.16 6.59 -10.20
CA THR A 64 4.51 6.90 -9.78
C THR A 64 5.28 6.90 -11.09
N GLU A 65 5.20 8.02 -11.81
CA GLU A 65 6.17 8.31 -12.85
C GLU A 65 7.51 8.44 -12.14
N ALA A 66 8.29 7.35 -12.20
CA ALA A 66 9.72 7.41 -11.94
C ALA A 66 10.32 8.22 -13.10
N ALA A 67 10.79 9.43 -12.78
CA ALA A 67 11.79 10.12 -13.57
C ALA A 67 13.16 9.48 -13.31
#